data_AF-A0A495ED63-F1
#
_entry.id   AF-A0A495ED63-F1
#
_cell.length_a   1.000
_cell.length_b   1.000
_cell.length_c   1.000
_cell.angle_alpha   90.00
_cell.angle_beta   90.00
_cell.angle_gamma   90.00
#
_symmetry.space_group_name_H-M   'P 1'
#
loop_
_entity.id
_entity.type
_entity.pdbx_description
1 polymer ?
#
loop_
_entity_poly.entity_id
_entity_poly.type
_entity_poly.pdbx_seq_one_letter_code
_entity_poly.pdbx_strand_id
1 'polypeptide(L)'
;MGVQSNFKKDLQKEKELAVYLDSLYKTHLKKYTTQRVLNYKKQLQGIDVLFTHNETQETYKIDEKAQLDYIGEDLPTFAFEINYIKNDSLKKGWLFDTSKTTQFYALITAIYKDEPNKFTSCKITLVNRKKLIALLKSKKITQDVLCNYLENEHKTYGKIIIKELHNYREGYLYFSSKNKAESPLNLILKLDYLIQKGVAKRLI
;
A
#
# COMPACT_ATOMS: atom_id res chain seq x y z
N MET A 1 -25.19 9.91 10.54
CA MET A 1 -25.41 8.61 9.87
C MET A 1 -24.21 7.73 10.17
N GLY A 2 -24.41 6.67 10.94
CA GLY A 2 -23.31 5.80 11.38
C GLY A 2 -22.70 5.03 10.21
N VAL A 3 -21.37 5.04 10.11
CA VAL A 3 -20.63 4.27 9.11
C VAL A 3 -20.86 2.79 9.45
N GLN A 4 -21.75 2.13 8.71
CA GLN A 4 -21.98 0.70 8.84
C GLN A 4 -20.71 -0.02 8.38
N SER A 5 -20.03 -0.70 9.31
CA SER A 5 -18.77 -1.38 9.03
C SER A 5 -18.99 -2.54 8.05
N ASN A 6 -18.56 -2.36 6.80
CA ASN A 6 -18.56 -3.38 5.74
C ASN A 6 -17.45 -4.43 5.91
N PHE A 7 -16.83 -4.50 7.09
CA PHE A 7 -15.65 -5.32 7.41
C PHE A 7 -15.73 -6.77 6.89
N LYS A 8 -16.88 -7.45 7.04
CA LYS A 8 -17.04 -8.82 6.54
C LYS A 8 -16.98 -8.92 5.01
N LYS A 9 -17.56 -7.94 4.30
CA LYS A 9 -17.54 -7.89 2.83
C LYS A 9 -16.15 -7.53 2.32
N ASP A 10 -15.46 -6.61 2.99
CA ASP A 10 -14.11 -6.21 2.61
C ASP A 10 -13.12 -7.37 2.82
N LEU A 11 -13.21 -8.07 3.96
CA LEU A 11 -12.43 -9.28 4.23
C LEU A 11 -12.68 -10.39 3.20
N GLN A 12 -13.93 -10.55 2.74
CA GLN A 12 -14.26 -11.53 1.71
C GLN A 12 -13.62 -11.17 0.36
N LYS A 13 -13.68 -9.89 -0.05
CA LYS A 13 -13.03 -9.40 -1.28
C LYS A 13 -11.51 -9.59 -1.22
N GLU A 14 -10.88 -9.32 -0.09
CA GLU A 14 -9.44 -9.53 0.11
C GLU A 14 -9.05 -11.00 -0.08
N LYS A 15 -9.83 -11.93 0.49
CA LYS A 15 -9.59 -13.37 0.33
C LYS A 15 -9.72 -13.84 -1.11
N GLU A 16 -10.76 -13.39 -1.81
CA GLU A 16 -10.95 -13.71 -3.23
C GLU A 16 -9.78 -13.17 -4.07
N LEU A 17 -9.34 -11.94 -3.79
CA LEU A 17 -8.22 -11.32 -4.49
C LEU A 17 -6.92 -12.09 -4.22
N ALA A 18 -6.68 -12.49 -2.97
CA ALA A 18 -5.48 -13.25 -2.58
C ALA A 18 -5.31 -14.54 -3.40
N VAL A 19 -6.40 -15.30 -3.61
CA VAL A 19 -6.38 -16.51 -4.44
C VAL A 19 -6.00 -16.18 -5.90
N TYR A 20 -6.55 -15.09 -6.43
CA TYR A 20 -6.22 -14.63 -7.78
C TYR A 20 -4.76 -14.20 -7.88
N LEU A 21 -4.23 -13.43 -6.91
CA LEU A 21 -2.83 -13.01 -6.87
C LEU A 21 -1.87 -14.21 -6.80
N ASP A 22 -2.19 -15.24 -6.02
CA ASP A 22 -1.36 -16.45 -5.93
C ASP A 22 -1.21 -17.12 -7.31
N SER A 23 -2.28 -17.14 -8.10
CA SER A 23 -2.24 -17.67 -9.47
C SER A 23 -1.34 -16.82 -10.40
N LEU A 24 -1.40 -15.50 -10.26
CA LEU A 24 -0.58 -14.57 -11.04
C LEU A 24 0.90 -14.67 -10.67
N TYR A 25 1.22 -14.77 -9.38
CA TYR A 25 2.60 -14.97 -8.95
C TYR A 25 3.18 -16.25 -9.50
N LYS A 26 2.47 -17.38 -9.39
CA LYS A 26 2.90 -18.66 -9.97
C LYS A 26 3.08 -18.58 -11.49
N THR A 27 2.26 -17.78 -12.16
CA THR A 27 2.32 -17.58 -13.61
C THR A 27 3.52 -16.73 -14.02
N HIS A 28 3.77 -15.60 -13.37
CA HIS A 28 4.74 -14.60 -13.83
C HIS A 28 6.10 -14.65 -13.13
N LEU A 29 6.20 -15.23 -11.92
CA LEU A 29 7.45 -15.28 -11.15
C LEU A 29 8.14 -16.65 -11.28
N LYS A 30 8.54 -17.04 -12.51
CA LYS A 30 9.14 -18.37 -12.77
C LYS A 30 10.43 -18.69 -11.99
N LYS A 31 11.18 -17.66 -11.59
CA LYS A 31 12.40 -17.79 -10.80
C LYS A 31 12.17 -17.84 -9.30
N TYR A 32 10.92 -17.73 -8.86
CA TYR A 32 10.58 -17.71 -7.45
C TYR A 32 9.51 -18.76 -7.13
N THR A 33 9.64 -19.34 -5.95
CA THR A 33 8.58 -20.08 -5.29
C THR A 33 7.84 -19.12 -4.37
N THR A 34 6.51 -19.11 -4.45
CA THR A 34 5.68 -18.21 -3.65
C THR A 34 4.88 -18.99 -2.61
N GLN A 35 4.89 -18.52 -1.36
CA GLN A 35 4.17 -19.14 -0.26
C GLN A 35 3.35 -18.10 0.50
N ARG A 36 2.02 -18.29 0.53
CA ARG A 36 1.12 -17.47 1.34
C ARG A 36 1.29 -17.78 2.83
N VAL A 37 1.32 -16.72 3.63
CA VAL A 37 1.47 -16.78 5.07
C VAL A 37 0.09 -16.74 5.73
N LEU A 38 -0.30 -17.85 6.35
CA LEU A 38 -1.55 -17.95 7.13
C LEU A 38 -1.35 -17.64 8.62
N ASN A 39 -0.09 -17.47 9.05
CA ASN A 39 0.23 -17.20 10.44
C ASN A 39 -0.13 -15.74 10.79
N TYR A 40 -1.12 -15.58 11.65
CA TYR A 40 -1.62 -14.27 12.08
C TYR A 40 -0.54 -13.33 12.62
N LYS A 41 0.41 -13.84 13.44
CA LYS A 41 1.49 -13.00 13.99
C LYS A 41 2.40 -12.46 12.89
N LYS A 42 2.69 -13.26 11.87
CA LYS A 42 3.49 -12.83 10.70
C LYS A 42 2.73 -11.84 9.83
N GLN A 43 1.43 -12.03 9.63
CA GLN A 43 0.58 -11.07 8.92
C GLN A 43 0.54 -9.70 9.63
N LEU A 44 0.45 -9.70 10.97
CA LEU A 44 0.57 -8.47 11.77
C LEU A 44 1.93 -7.77 11.59
N GLN A 45 2.99 -8.50 11.21
CA GLN A 45 4.30 -7.94 10.86
C GLN A 45 4.38 -7.47 9.39
N GLY A 46 3.27 -7.47 8.65
CA GLY A 46 3.21 -7.07 7.24
C GLY A 46 3.83 -8.12 6.33
N ILE A 47 3.47 -9.39 6.51
CA ILE A 47 3.93 -10.48 5.64
C ILE A 47 2.71 -11.30 5.21
N ASP A 48 2.28 -11.10 3.98
CA ASP A 48 1.18 -11.87 3.37
C ASP A 48 1.73 -13.03 2.53
N VAL A 49 2.85 -12.81 1.84
CA VAL A 49 3.45 -13.81 0.95
C VAL A 49 4.98 -13.76 1.08
N LEU A 50 5.61 -14.92 0.96
CA LEU A 50 7.05 -15.08 0.85
C LEU A 50 7.41 -15.42 -0.60
N PHE A 51 8.38 -14.70 -1.16
CA PHE A 51 8.97 -15.03 -2.45
C PHE A 51 10.38 -15.57 -2.24
N THR A 52 10.60 -16.85 -2.52
CA THR A 52 11.91 -17.50 -2.38
C THR A 52 12.52 -17.72 -3.75
N HIS A 53 13.69 -17.14 -4.01
CA HIS A 53 14.39 -17.32 -5.29
C HIS A 53 14.88 -18.77 -5.42
N ASN A 54 14.58 -19.41 -6.55
CA ASN A 54 14.78 -20.86 -6.71
C ASN A 54 16.26 -21.27 -6.70
N GLU A 55 17.17 -20.43 -7.18
CA GLU A 55 18.61 -20.73 -7.21
C GLU A 55 19.31 -20.28 -5.92
N THR A 56 19.25 -18.99 -5.57
CA THR A 56 19.95 -18.44 -4.40
C THR A 56 19.31 -18.78 -3.06
N GLN A 57 18.08 -19.30 -3.04
CA GLN A 57 17.28 -19.56 -1.83
C GLN A 57 16.99 -18.31 -0.97
N GLU A 58 17.28 -17.11 -1.49
CA GLU A 58 16.94 -15.86 -0.81
C GLU A 58 15.43 -15.69 -0.73
N THR A 59 14.93 -15.36 0.47
CA THR A 59 13.50 -15.21 0.73
C THR A 59 13.15 -13.75 1.03
N TYR A 60 12.17 -13.24 0.31
CA TYR A 60 11.67 -11.87 0.41
C TYR A 60 10.28 -11.83 1.03
N LYS A 61 10.11 -10.95 2.02
CA LYS A 61 8.85 -10.73 2.74
C LYS A 61 8.00 -9.67 2.03
N ILE A 62 6.83 -10.10 1.55
CA ILE A 62 5.92 -9.28 0.74
C ILE A 62 4.66 -8.97 1.53
N ASP A 63 4.25 -7.71 1.52
CA ASP A 63 3.00 -7.20 2.08
C ASP A 63 2.11 -6.77 0.91
N GLU A 64 0.91 -7.34 0.81
CA GLU A 64 -0.05 -7.03 -0.23
C GLU A 64 -0.89 -5.82 0.20
N LYS A 65 -1.07 -4.88 -0.72
CA LYS A 65 -1.89 -3.68 -0.52
C LYS A 65 -2.69 -3.44 -1.79
N ALA A 66 -4.01 -3.40 -1.67
CA ALA A 66 -4.91 -3.36 -2.83
C ALA A 66 -5.86 -2.16 -2.80
N GLN A 67 -6.18 -1.61 -3.96
CA GLN A 67 -7.19 -0.56 -4.16
C GLN A 67 -8.59 -1.15 -4.34
N LEU A 68 -9.07 -1.92 -3.36
CA LEU A 68 -10.38 -2.60 -3.45
C LEU A 68 -11.59 -1.66 -3.50
N ASP A 69 -11.43 -0.42 -3.04
CA ASP A 69 -12.43 0.64 -3.16
C ASP A 69 -12.57 1.18 -4.60
N TYR A 70 -11.60 0.86 -5.48
CA TYR A 70 -11.49 1.37 -6.85
C TYR A 70 -11.53 0.24 -7.89
N ILE A 71 -12.30 -0.83 -7.61
CA ILE A 71 -12.53 -1.89 -8.58
C ILE A 71 -13.22 -1.29 -9.82
N GLY A 72 -12.67 -1.57 -11.00
CA GLY A 72 -13.08 -1.00 -12.28
C GLY A 72 -12.31 0.26 -12.68
N GLU A 73 -11.43 0.78 -11.82
CA GLU A 73 -10.65 2.00 -12.06
C GLU A 73 -9.14 1.75 -12.08
N ASP A 74 -8.44 2.41 -13.01
CA ASP A 74 -6.98 2.36 -13.15
C ASP A 74 -6.35 3.64 -12.59
N LEU A 75 -6.27 3.73 -11.26
CA LEU A 75 -5.64 4.87 -10.62
C LEU A 75 -4.09 4.83 -10.75
N PRO A 76 -3.45 5.91 -11.20
CA PRO A 76 -1.99 5.96 -11.38
C PRO A 76 -1.22 6.22 -10.06
N THR A 77 -1.90 6.11 -8.92
CA THR A 77 -1.36 6.47 -7.59
C THR A 77 -1.67 5.41 -6.57
N PHE A 78 -0.86 5.34 -5.52
CA PHE A 78 -1.15 4.52 -4.35
C PHE A 78 -1.04 5.34 -3.05
N ALA A 79 -1.87 5.00 -2.06
CA ALA A 79 -1.88 5.64 -0.75
C ALA A 79 -0.98 4.88 0.23
N PHE A 80 0.00 5.57 0.82
CA PHE A 80 0.87 5.03 1.85
C PHE A 80 0.49 5.63 3.20
N GLU A 81 0.04 4.79 4.13
CA GLU A 81 -0.42 5.27 5.43
C GLU A 81 0.76 5.73 6.29
N ILE A 82 0.67 6.97 6.77
CA ILE A 82 1.70 7.62 7.58
C ILE A 82 1.35 7.52 9.06
N ASN A 83 0.12 7.87 9.41
CA ASN A 83 -0.44 7.76 10.74
C ASN A 83 -1.97 7.69 10.69
N TYR A 84 -2.56 7.27 11.81
CA TYR A 84 -4.00 7.24 12.00
C TYR A 84 -4.32 7.38 13.50
N ILE A 85 -5.53 7.80 13.82
CA ILE A 85 -6.05 7.88 15.18
C ILE A 85 -6.80 6.59 15.49
N LYS A 86 -6.49 5.95 16.61
CA LYS A 86 -7.24 4.80 17.12
C LYS A 86 -7.33 4.86 18.62
N ASN A 87 -8.55 4.81 19.15
CA ASN A 87 -8.84 4.97 20.58
C ASN A 87 -8.16 6.24 21.15
N ASP A 88 -8.39 7.38 20.48
CA ASP A 88 -7.83 8.70 20.81
C ASP A 88 -6.30 8.80 20.83
N SER A 89 -5.61 7.77 20.37
CA SER A 89 -4.16 7.70 20.31
C SER A 89 -3.67 7.75 18.86
N LEU A 90 -2.66 8.59 18.59
CA LEU A 90 -1.97 8.59 17.31
C LEU A 90 -1.15 7.30 17.17
N LYS A 91 -1.42 6.54 16.10
CA LYS A 91 -0.70 5.33 15.73
C LYS A 91 0.10 5.57 14.45
N LYS A 92 1.24 4.89 14.35
CA LYS A 92 2.05 4.90 13.13
C LYS A 92 1.38 4.08 12.04
N GLY A 93 1.32 4.63 10.85
CA GLY A 93 0.89 3.92 9.66
C GLY A 93 1.95 2.92 9.20
N TRP A 94 1.53 1.96 8.39
CA TRP A 94 2.35 0.81 8.01
C TRP A 94 3.64 1.16 7.25
N LEU A 95 3.77 2.35 6.66
CA LEU A 95 5.00 2.74 5.95
C LEU A 95 6.17 2.92 6.93
N PHE A 96 5.95 3.67 8.02
CA PHE A 96 6.99 4.04 9.00
C PHE A 96 6.98 3.21 10.27
N ASP A 97 6.04 2.27 10.40
CA ASP A 97 5.98 1.36 11.54
C ASP A 97 7.16 0.37 11.54
N THR A 98 8.05 0.50 12.51
CA THR A 98 9.25 -0.34 12.67
C THR A 98 8.95 -1.77 13.13
N SER A 99 7.73 -2.04 13.60
CA SER A 99 7.30 -3.42 13.93
C SER A 99 7.03 -4.25 12.68
N LYS A 100 6.81 -3.61 11.52
CA LYS A 100 6.62 -4.27 10.24
C LYS A 100 7.97 -4.73 9.70
N THR A 101 8.05 -6.00 9.29
CA THR A 101 9.29 -6.59 8.74
C THR A 101 9.23 -6.78 7.21
N THR A 102 8.20 -6.21 6.57
CA THR A 102 8.03 -6.12 5.12
C THR A 102 9.28 -5.59 4.42
N GLN A 103 9.69 -6.27 3.36
CA GLN A 103 10.77 -5.81 2.47
C GLN A 103 10.23 -5.18 1.19
N PHE A 104 9.15 -5.76 0.65
CA PHE A 104 8.47 -5.24 -0.54
C PHE A 104 6.98 -5.13 -0.30
N TYR A 105 6.39 -4.07 -0.84
CA TYR A 105 4.94 -3.99 -1.00
C TYR A 105 4.58 -4.50 -2.40
N ALA A 106 3.60 -5.40 -2.49
CA ALA A 106 2.87 -5.65 -3.72
C ALA A 106 1.67 -4.71 -3.75
N LEU A 107 1.73 -3.70 -4.62
CA LEU A 107 0.65 -2.73 -4.80
C LEU A 107 -0.25 -3.19 -5.94
N ILE A 108 -1.48 -3.55 -5.60
CA ILE A 108 -2.48 -4.05 -6.54
C ILE A 108 -3.40 -2.89 -6.93
N THR A 109 -3.41 -2.58 -8.22
CA THR A 109 -4.14 -1.47 -8.84
C THR A 109 -4.86 -1.96 -10.09
N ALA A 110 -5.73 -1.14 -10.68
CA ALA A 110 -6.43 -1.47 -11.92
C ALA A 110 -7.15 -2.83 -11.84
N ILE A 111 -7.91 -3.03 -10.76
CA ILE A 111 -8.53 -4.31 -10.42
C ILE A 111 -9.87 -4.41 -11.13
N TYR A 112 -10.06 -5.44 -11.95
CA TYR A 112 -11.31 -5.65 -12.70
C TYR A 112 -11.99 -6.97 -12.34
N LYS A 113 -13.32 -6.97 -12.44
CA LYS A 113 -14.20 -8.13 -12.29
C LYS A 113 -15.17 -8.14 -13.48
N ASP A 114 -14.67 -8.50 -14.65
CA ASP A 114 -15.49 -8.54 -15.89
C ASP A 114 -16.39 -9.78 -15.94
N GLU A 115 -16.12 -10.77 -15.08
CA GLU A 115 -16.93 -11.97 -14.88
C GLU A 115 -17.60 -11.93 -13.49
N PRO A 116 -18.84 -12.47 -13.33
CA PRO A 116 -19.50 -12.54 -12.03
C PRO A 116 -18.62 -13.22 -10.97
N ASN A 117 -18.43 -12.53 -9.84
CA ASN A 117 -17.70 -13.01 -8.66
C ASN A 117 -16.24 -13.42 -8.89
N LYS A 118 -15.59 -12.94 -9.96
CA LYS A 118 -14.21 -13.32 -10.29
C LYS A 118 -13.37 -12.11 -10.67
N PHE A 119 -12.16 -12.04 -10.12
CA PHE A 119 -11.17 -11.07 -10.57
C PHE A 119 -10.59 -11.52 -11.92
N THR A 120 -10.62 -10.64 -12.91
CA THR A 120 -10.25 -10.94 -14.29
C THR A 120 -8.89 -10.36 -14.65
N SER A 121 -8.58 -9.17 -14.14
CA SER A 121 -7.28 -8.53 -14.31
C SER A 121 -6.92 -7.65 -13.12
N CYS A 122 -5.62 -7.47 -12.91
CA CYS A 122 -5.07 -6.42 -12.07
C CYS A 122 -3.67 -6.08 -12.56
N LYS A 123 -3.12 -4.96 -12.07
CA LYS A 123 -1.70 -4.68 -12.21
C LYS A 123 -1.02 -4.78 -10.86
N ILE A 124 0.21 -5.32 -10.84
CA ILE A 124 0.98 -5.53 -9.63
C ILE A 124 2.29 -4.74 -9.73
N THR A 125 2.48 -3.78 -8.82
CA THR A 125 3.73 -3.03 -8.71
C THR A 125 4.46 -3.41 -7.43
N LEU A 126 5.66 -3.98 -7.56
CA LEU A 126 6.51 -4.30 -6.42
C LEU A 126 7.34 -3.09 -6.03
N VAL A 127 7.20 -2.64 -4.79
CA VAL A 127 7.89 -1.46 -4.23
C VAL A 127 8.84 -1.91 -3.14
N ASN A 128 10.13 -1.61 -3.29
CA ASN A 128 11.11 -1.90 -2.24
C ASN A 128 10.99 -0.89 -1.10
N ARG A 129 10.59 -1.34 0.10
CA ARG A 129 10.34 -0.48 1.25
C ARG A 129 11.58 0.32 1.68
N LYS A 130 12.75 -0.33 1.71
CA LYS A 130 14.01 0.34 2.11
C LYS A 130 14.36 1.44 1.12
N LYS A 131 14.25 1.19 -0.18
CA LYS A 131 14.48 2.20 -1.22
C LYS A 131 13.46 3.33 -1.16
N LEU A 132 12.19 3.03 -0.87
CA LEU A 132 11.15 4.04 -0.72
C LEU A 132 11.45 4.97 0.45
N ILE A 133 11.77 4.41 1.63
CA ILE A 133 12.13 5.20 2.81
C ILE A 133 13.39 6.04 2.52
N ALA A 134 14.39 5.48 1.83
CA ALA A 134 15.59 6.22 1.44
C ALA A 134 15.27 7.39 0.48
N LEU A 135 14.40 7.16 -0.52
CA LEU A 135 13.94 8.20 -1.44
C LEU A 135 13.22 9.34 -0.68
N LEU A 136 12.30 9.01 0.23
CA LEU A 136 11.60 10.00 1.04
C LEU A 136 12.57 10.80 1.91
N LYS A 137 13.51 10.12 2.58
CA LYS A 137 14.57 10.79 3.35
C LYS A 137 15.42 11.73 2.49
N SER A 138 15.79 11.34 1.28
CA SER A 138 16.56 12.19 0.35
C SER A 138 15.82 13.48 -0.03
N LYS A 139 14.48 13.44 -0.01
CA LYS A 139 13.61 14.60 -0.21
C LYS A 139 13.26 15.34 1.08
N LYS A 140 13.90 15.00 2.20
CA LYS A 140 13.60 15.54 3.55
C LYS A 140 12.17 15.25 4.01
N ILE A 141 11.54 14.21 3.47
CA ILE A 141 10.22 13.74 3.88
C ILE A 141 10.42 12.72 5.00
N THR A 142 10.15 13.14 6.23
CA THR A 142 10.11 12.29 7.43
C THR A 142 8.70 12.23 7.99
N GLN A 143 8.45 11.28 8.90
CA GLN A 143 7.17 11.19 9.59
C GLN A 143 6.82 12.53 10.29
N ASP A 144 7.78 13.15 10.97
CA ASP A 144 7.57 14.41 11.68
C ASP A 144 7.23 15.57 10.73
N VAL A 145 7.94 15.67 9.59
CA VAL A 145 7.63 16.67 8.56
C VAL A 145 6.20 16.53 8.05
N LEU A 146 5.75 15.29 7.80
CA LEU A 146 4.39 15.04 7.33
C LEU A 146 3.33 15.35 8.40
N CYS A 147 3.62 15.08 9.67
CA CYS A 147 2.74 15.46 10.79
C CYS A 147 2.63 16.99 10.92
N ASN A 148 3.74 17.73 10.77
CA ASN A 148 3.74 19.19 10.87
C ASN A 148 2.84 19.85 9.81
N TYR A 149 2.73 19.27 8.60
CA TYR A 149 1.78 19.75 7.60
C TYR A 149 0.32 19.67 8.07
N LEU A 150 -0.05 18.62 8.80
CA LEU A 150 -1.41 18.52 9.34
C LEU A 150 -1.72 19.54 10.42
N GLU A 151 -0.74 19.84 11.27
CA GLU A 151 -0.88 20.83 12.34
C GLU A 151 -1.02 22.24 11.78
N ASN A 152 -0.22 22.58 10.77
CA ASN A 152 -0.22 23.90 10.14
C ASN A 152 -1.44 24.14 9.23
N GLU A 153 -1.94 23.12 8.53
CA GLU A 153 -3.12 23.22 7.65
C GLU A 153 -4.46 23.09 8.41
N HIS A 154 -4.45 23.32 9.73
CA HIS A 154 -5.61 23.23 10.61
C HIS A 154 -6.45 21.94 10.45
N LYS A 155 -5.80 20.79 10.18
CA LYS A 155 -6.47 19.49 9.97
C LYS A 155 -7.60 19.57 8.94
N THR A 156 -7.44 20.40 7.91
CA THR A 156 -8.43 20.51 6.83
C THR A 156 -8.53 19.19 6.06
N TYR A 157 -9.76 18.72 5.89
CA TYR A 157 -10.05 17.50 5.14
C TYR A 157 -9.61 17.67 3.68
N GLY A 158 -8.92 16.66 3.13
CA GLY A 158 -8.63 16.56 1.70
C GLY A 158 -7.14 16.60 1.34
N LYS A 159 -6.86 17.13 0.15
CA LYS A 159 -5.52 17.14 -0.46
C LYS A 159 -4.67 18.28 0.11
N ILE A 160 -3.49 17.94 0.59
CA ILE A 160 -2.48 18.86 1.11
C ILE A 160 -1.25 18.79 0.19
N ILE A 161 -0.86 19.95 -0.36
CA ILE A 161 0.33 20.07 -1.20
C ILE A 161 1.54 20.26 -0.27
N ILE A 162 2.58 19.46 -0.47
CA ILE A 162 3.83 19.58 0.28
C ILE A 162 4.93 20.09 -0.65
N LYS A 163 5.81 20.96 -0.17
CA LYS A 163 6.87 21.57 -0.98
C LYS A 163 7.93 20.57 -1.45
N GLU A 164 8.04 19.44 -0.76
CA GLU A 164 9.02 18.39 -1.06
C GLU A 164 8.66 17.55 -2.30
N LEU A 165 7.39 17.60 -2.74
CA LEU A 165 6.88 16.83 -3.87
C LEU A 165 6.15 17.69 -4.90
N HIS A 166 6.40 17.42 -6.17
CA HIS A 166 5.56 17.96 -7.23
C HIS A 166 4.20 17.23 -7.23
N ASN A 167 3.13 17.93 -6.87
CA ASN A 167 1.78 17.37 -6.66
C ASN A 167 1.21 16.57 -7.85
N TYR A 168 1.50 16.95 -9.10
CA TYR A 168 1.04 16.21 -10.29
C TYR A 168 1.93 15.04 -10.71
N ARG A 169 3.24 15.14 -10.49
CA ARG A 169 4.23 14.19 -11.04
C ARG A 169 4.74 13.19 -10.01
N GLU A 170 4.79 13.58 -8.74
CA GLU A 170 5.41 12.78 -7.68
C GLU A 170 4.40 12.32 -6.64
N GLY A 171 3.69 13.24 -6.00
CA GLY A 171 2.75 12.90 -4.94
C GLY A 171 2.30 14.07 -4.07
N TYR A 172 1.42 13.79 -3.11
CA TYR A 172 0.83 14.76 -2.19
C TYR A 172 0.35 14.07 -0.91
N LEU A 173 -0.03 14.85 0.11
CA LEU A 173 -0.66 14.33 1.32
C LEU A 173 -2.19 14.34 1.17
N TYR A 174 -2.86 13.36 1.75
CA TYR A 174 -4.32 13.32 1.81
C TYR A 174 -4.78 12.97 3.23
N PHE A 175 -5.61 13.85 3.80
CA PHE A 175 -6.15 13.70 5.14
C PHE A 175 -7.64 13.36 5.11
N SER A 176 -7.99 12.20 5.66
CA SER A 176 -9.35 11.64 5.59
C SER A 176 -10.10 11.78 6.92
N SER A 177 -10.39 12.99 7.39
CA SER A 177 -11.08 13.22 8.68
C SER A 177 -12.60 13.05 8.69
N LYS A 178 -13.28 13.16 7.52
CA LYS A 178 -14.76 13.16 7.46
C LYS A 178 -15.38 11.78 7.23
N ASN A 179 -14.64 10.86 6.60
CA ASN A 179 -15.20 9.60 6.09
C ASN A 179 -14.70 8.37 6.86
N LYS A 180 -13.71 8.51 7.75
CA LYS A 180 -13.14 7.42 8.54
C LYS A 180 -12.95 7.88 9.97
N ALA A 181 -13.44 7.09 10.94
CA ALA A 181 -13.25 7.36 12.36
C ALA A 181 -11.76 7.48 12.72
N GLU A 182 -10.91 6.76 11.99
CA GLU A 182 -9.47 6.73 12.23
C GLU A 182 -8.70 7.95 11.68
N SER A 183 -9.36 8.87 10.95
CA SER A 183 -8.75 10.10 10.40
C SER A 183 -7.31 9.91 9.86
N PRO A 184 -7.07 8.97 8.91
CA PRO A 184 -5.71 8.63 8.51
C PRO A 184 -5.06 9.75 7.67
N LEU A 185 -3.76 9.93 7.87
CA LEU A 185 -2.88 10.67 6.98
C LEU A 185 -2.23 9.71 6.00
N ASN A 186 -2.43 9.96 4.71
CA ASN A 186 -1.82 9.18 3.65
C ASN A 186 -0.89 10.04 2.80
N LEU A 187 0.27 9.49 2.47
CA LEU A 187 1.13 9.99 1.41
C LEU A 187 0.73 9.31 0.11
N ILE A 188 0.14 10.07 -0.81
CA ILE A 188 -0.26 9.59 -2.12
C ILE A 188 0.93 9.75 -3.07
N LEU A 189 1.42 8.65 -3.65
CA LEU A 189 2.55 8.66 -4.59
C LEU A 189 2.12 8.14 -5.95
N LYS A 190 2.65 8.76 -7.00
CA LYS A 190 2.47 8.32 -8.40
C LYS A 190 3.32 7.07 -8.65
N LEU A 191 2.71 6.03 -9.20
CA LEU A 191 3.40 4.75 -9.44
C LEU A 191 4.54 4.90 -10.46
N ASP A 192 4.31 5.65 -11.54
CA ASP A 192 5.33 5.89 -12.57
C ASP A 192 6.55 6.62 -12.02
N TYR A 193 6.34 7.55 -11.08
CA TYR A 193 7.42 8.22 -10.38
C TYR A 193 8.27 7.23 -9.56
N LEU A 194 7.65 6.30 -8.84
CA LEU A 194 8.37 5.27 -8.08
C LEU A 194 9.17 4.34 -9.00
N ILE A 195 8.62 4.00 -10.17
CA ILE A 195 9.30 3.20 -11.18
C ILE A 195 10.48 3.97 -11.76
N GLN A 196 10.29 5.22 -12.15
CA GLN A 196 11.34 6.09 -12.69
C GLN A 196 12.51 6.26 -11.70
N LYS A 197 12.24 6.29 -10.39
CA LYS A 197 13.26 6.38 -9.35
C LYS A 197 13.91 5.05 -8.99
N GLY A 198 13.57 3.95 -9.66
CA GLY A 198 14.13 2.62 -9.39
C GLY A 198 13.76 2.04 -8.02
N VAL A 199 12.72 2.60 -7.39
CA VAL A 199 12.16 2.14 -6.11
C VAL A 199 11.13 1.04 -6.33
N ALA A 200 10.44 1.09 -7.48
CA ALA A 200 9.40 0.16 -7.85
C ALA A 200 9.64 -0.50 -9.21
N LYS A 201 9.00 -1.66 -9.42
CA LYS A 201 8.94 -2.34 -10.72
C LYS A 201 7.55 -2.94 -10.92
N ARG A 202 6.98 -2.74 -12.10
CA ARG A 202 5.74 -3.40 -12.54
C ARG A 202 6.03 -4.87 -12.84
N LEU A 203 5.26 -5.78 -12.26
CA LEU A 203 5.31 -7.22 -12.54
C LEU A 203 4.38 -7.56 -13.71
N ILE A 204 3.13 -7.11 -13.61
CA ILE A 204 2.08 -7.15 -14.64
C ILE A 204 1.39 -5.80 -14.69
#